data_AF-A0A821FWA3-F1
#
_entry.id   AF-A0A821FWA3-F1
#
_cell.length_a   1.000
_cell.length_b   1.000
_cell.length_c   1.000
_cell.angle_alpha   90.00
_cell.angle_beta   90.00
_cell.angle_gamma   90.00
#
_symmetry.space_group_name_H-M   'P 1'
#
loop_
_entity.id
_entity.type
_entity.pdbx_description
1 polymer ?
#
loop_
_entity_poly.entity_id
_entity_poly.type
_entity_poly.pdbx_seq_one_letter_code
_entity_poly.pdbx_strand_id
1 'polypeptide(L)'
;MLSISNTNVAVIERIVPDGGWGWIIVLSSFIIHFIIDGITYSMGDIYLEPMLFNLQFSRAYVSAIFSLLESITLASGYNKCSTKIYNLFDILFYFILFILAPISTVFTNTFGCRTITIVGAIIASLGFFLSRWWSNVYYYYLTIGIIGGIGCGLIYLPAIVSVGYYFEEKRSFAIGIAVCGSGLGTVAFPFILPWIINKFFSNNYKNALLFESLLIFTCILFGLLMIPLAIEPSEQRRLQSKLRTETKRNVNKSIENIDDGNNQTIKQLPQHESSKMYL
;
A
#
# COMPACT_ATOMS: atom_id res chain seq x y z
N MET A 1 41.99 22.12 -17.93
CA MET A 1 40.61 21.80 -18.35
C MET A 1 40.28 20.41 -17.81
N LEU A 2 39.84 20.36 -16.54
CA LEU A 2 39.56 19.11 -15.82
C LEU A 2 38.20 18.57 -16.26
N SER A 3 38.21 17.54 -17.12
CA SER A 3 37.05 16.68 -17.33
C SER A 3 36.95 15.75 -16.13
N ILE A 4 36.07 16.08 -15.19
CA ILE A 4 35.64 15.17 -14.12
C ILE A 4 34.67 14.18 -14.77
N SER A 5 35.20 13.20 -15.49
CA SER A 5 34.43 12.07 -15.99
C SER A 5 34.39 10.98 -14.93
N ASN A 6 33.18 10.69 -14.45
CA ASN A 6 32.70 9.40 -13.96
C ASN A 6 33.74 8.41 -13.41
N THR A 7 33.65 8.07 -12.12
CA THR A 7 33.69 6.66 -11.70
C THR A 7 33.30 6.47 -10.23
N ASN A 8 32.22 5.72 -10.03
CA ASN A 8 32.00 4.78 -8.92
C ASN A 8 31.65 5.35 -7.54
N VAL A 9 30.53 6.09 -7.47
CA VAL A 9 29.59 5.81 -6.39
C VAL A 9 28.90 4.53 -6.81
N ALA A 10 29.42 3.37 -6.38
CA ALA A 10 28.66 2.13 -6.41
C ALA A 10 27.46 2.35 -5.49
N VAL A 11 26.38 2.85 -6.07
CA VAL A 11 25.04 2.73 -5.52
C VAL A 11 24.93 1.26 -5.16
N ILE A 12 24.76 0.97 -3.86
CA ILE A 12 24.45 -0.38 -3.39
C ILE A 12 23.21 -0.77 -4.18
N GLU A 13 23.40 -1.57 -5.22
CA GLU A 13 22.30 -2.17 -5.94
C GLU A 13 21.63 -3.08 -4.91
N ARG A 14 20.45 -2.68 -4.43
CA ARG A 14 19.58 -3.63 -3.77
C ARG A 14 19.46 -4.76 -4.77
N ILE A 15 19.80 -5.99 -4.37
CA ILE A 15 19.36 -7.16 -5.13
C ILE A 15 17.86 -7.30 -4.81
N VAL A 16 17.06 -6.33 -5.24
CA VAL A 16 15.64 -6.50 -5.39
C VAL A 16 15.48 -7.43 -6.57
N PRO A 17 14.91 -8.62 -6.38
CA PRO A 17 14.60 -9.46 -7.51
C PRO A 17 13.48 -8.74 -8.28
N ASP A 18 13.82 -8.02 -9.36
CA ASP A 18 12.86 -7.48 -10.34
C ASP A 18 12.18 -8.64 -11.14
N GLY A 19 11.78 -9.69 -10.43
CA GLY A 19 11.33 -10.99 -10.92
C GLY A 19 11.13 -12.03 -9.80
N GLY A 20 10.77 -13.27 -10.18
CA GLY A 20 10.57 -14.37 -9.22
C GLY A 20 9.38 -14.16 -8.28
N TRP A 21 9.62 -14.29 -6.96
CA TRP A 21 8.59 -14.16 -5.91
C TRP A 21 7.90 -12.80 -5.87
N GLY A 22 8.52 -11.74 -6.39
CA GLY A 22 7.89 -10.42 -6.49
C GLY A 22 6.57 -10.44 -7.25
N TRP A 23 6.45 -11.25 -8.30
CA TRP A 23 5.19 -11.38 -9.06
C TRP A 23 4.08 -12.11 -8.29
N ILE A 24 4.44 -13.03 -7.40
CA ILE A 24 3.48 -13.70 -6.50
C ILE A 24 2.91 -12.67 -5.51
N ILE A 25 3.75 -11.73 -5.05
CA ILE A 25 3.33 -10.66 -4.16
C ILE A 25 2.46 -9.64 -4.89
N VAL A 26 2.77 -9.32 -6.16
CA VAL A 26 1.89 -8.49 -7.02
C VAL A 26 0.52 -9.15 -7.16
N LEU A 27 0.46 -10.45 -7.45
CA LEU A 27 -0.81 -11.19 -7.55
C LEU A 27 -1.56 -11.24 -6.21
N SER A 28 -0.85 -11.47 -5.11
CA SER A 28 -1.45 -11.48 -3.77
C SER A 28 -2.04 -10.11 -3.41
N SER A 29 -1.29 -9.05 -3.71
CA SER A 29 -1.73 -7.67 -3.53
C SER A 29 -2.92 -7.34 -4.43
N PHE A 30 -2.91 -7.75 -5.70
CA PHE A 30 -4.03 -7.63 -6.62
C PHE A 30 -5.30 -8.25 -6.06
N ILE A 31 -5.22 -9.50 -5.56
CA ILE A 31 -6.39 -10.21 -5.01
C ILE A 31 -6.89 -9.53 -3.74
N ILE A 32 -5.98 -9.06 -2.87
CA ILE A 32 -6.35 -8.31 -1.67
C ILE A 32 -7.13 -7.03 -2.02
N HIS A 33 -6.66 -6.23 -2.98
CA HIS A 33 -7.36 -5.02 -3.42
C HIS A 33 -8.69 -5.36 -4.10
N PHE A 34 -8.71 -6.41 -4.93
CA PHE A 34 -9.93 -6.91 -5.57
C PHE A 34 -11.00 -7.29 -4.55
N ILE A 35 -10.61 -7.97 -3.46
CA ILE A 35 -11.52 -8.36 -2.38
C ILE A 35 -11.94 -7.16 -1.54
N ILE A 36 -11.00 -6.34 -1.05
CA ILE A 36 -11.32 -5.23 -0.14
C ILE A 36 -12.23 -4.23 -0.83
N ASP A 37 -11.79 -3.68 -1.97
CA ASP A 37 -12.57 -2.65 -2.64
C ASP A 37 -13.84 -3.25 -3.26
N GLY A 38 -13.79 -4.47 -3.79
CA GLY A 38 -14.99 -5.15 -4.26
C GLY A 38 -16.06 -5.31 -3.17
N ILE A 39 -15.65 -5.74 -1.97
CA ILE A 39 -16.55 -5.88 -0.83
C ILE A 39 -17.07 -4.52 -0.37
N THR A 40 -16.19 -3.52 -0.18
CA THR A 40 -16.58 -2.18 0.26
C THR A 40 -17.60 -1.54 -0.68
N TYR A 41 -17.40 -1.62 -1.99
CA TYR A 41 -18.35 -1.04 -2.96
C TYR A 41 -19.63 -1.87 -3.14
N SER A 42 -19.61 -3.16 -2.80
CA SER A 42 -20.81 -4.01 -2.85
C SER A 42 -21.69 -3.88 -1.60
N MET A 43 -21.21 -3.25 -0.52
CA MET A 43 -22.00 -3.04 0.71
C MET A 43 -23.31 -2.31 0.38
N GLY A 44 -23.26 -1.23 -0.41
CA GLY A 44 -24.43 -0.43 -0.74
C GLY A 44 -25.65 -1.26 -1.19
N ASP A 45 -25.45 -2.30 -1.98
CA ASP A 45 -26.53 -3.14 -2.53
C ASP A 45 -27.12 -4.14 -1.52
N ILE A 46 -26.32 -4.64 -0.58
CA ILE A 46 -26.71 -5.74 0.31
C ILE A 46 -27.42 -5.22 1.56
N TYR A 47 -26.99 -4.05 2.07
CA TYR A 47 -27.54 -3.48 3.31
C TYR A 47 -28.69 -2.50 3.07
N LEU A 48 -28.77 -1.83 1.90
CA LEU A 48 -29.83 -0.85 1.64
C LEU A 48 -31.12 -1.44 1.07
N GLU A 49 -31.09 -2.50 0.25
CA GLU A 49 -32.29 -3.05 -0.41
C GLU A 49 -33.43 -3.45 0.57
N PRO A 50 -33.16 -4.15 1.69
CA PRO A 50 -34.20 -4.44 2.67
C PRO A 50 -34.72 -3.19 3.40
N MET A 51 -33.95 -2.09 3.42
CA MET A 51 -34.31 -0.83 4.10
C MET A 51 -34.92 0.23 3.15
N LEU A 52 -34.71 0.11 1.83
CA LEU A 52 -35.20 1.02 0.79
C LEU A 52 -36.47 0.51 0.08
N PHE A 53 -37.28 -0.31 0.74
CA PHE A 53 -38.49 -0.99 0.24
C PHE A 53 -39.52 -0.12 -0.55
N ASN A 54 -39.33 1.19 -0.66
CA ASN A 54 -40.23 2.15 -1.30
C ASN A 54 -39.74 2.76 -2.63
N LEU A 55 -38.57 2.43 -3.16
CA LEU A 55 -38.03 3.06 -4.38
C LEU A 55 -37.65 1.99 -5.41
N GLN A 56 -38.48 1.82 -6.44
CA GLN A 56 -38.40 0.80 -7.51
C GLN A 56 -37.20 0.96 -8.48
N PHE A 57 -36.02 1.33 -8.00
CA PHE A 57 -34.82 1.40 -8.84
C PHE A 57 -34.15 0.03 -8.96
N SER A 58 -33.49 -0.24 -10.09
CA SER A 58 -32.74 -1.48 -10.29
C SER A 58 -31.52 -1.51 -9.37
N ARG A 59 -31.27 -2.65 -8.71
CA ARG A 59 -30.14 -2.88 -7.79
C ARG A 59 -28.80 -2.41 -8.35
N ALA A 60 -28.50 -2.80 -9.59
CA ALA A 60 -27.27 -2.40 -10.28
C ALA A 60 -27.19 -0.89 -10.60
N TYR A 61 -28.33 -0.20 -10.68
CA TYR A 61 -28.38 1.24 -10.92
C TYR A 61 -28.05 2.02 -9.63
N VAL A 62 -28.44 1.51 -8.46
CA VAL A 62 -28.13 2.13 -7.16
C VAL A 62 -26.64 1.97 -6.83
N SER A 63 -26.04 0.78 -6.99
CA SER A 63 -24.58 0.61 -6.80
C SER A 63 -23.74 1.37 -7.80
N ALA A 64 -24.08 1.33 -9.09
CA ALA A 64 -23.35 2.11 -10.10
C ALA A 64 -23.40 3.61 -9.80
N ILE A 65 -24.55 4.09 -9.30
CA ILE A 65 -24.69 5.45 -8.82
C ILE A 65 -23.87 5.68 -7.55
N PHE A 66 -23.81 4.76 -6.57
CA PHE A 66 -22.97 4.91 -5.36
C PHE A 66 -21.47 4.94 -5.68
N SER A 67 -20.99 4.07 -6.57
CA SER A 67 -19.61 4.06 -7.06
C SER A 67 -19.22 5.34 -7.80
N LEU A 68 -20.14 5.95 -8.56
CA LEU A 68 -19.93 7.25 -9.21
C LEU A 68 -20.19 8.45 -8.27
N LEU A 69 -21.08 8.28 -7.28
CA LEU A 69 -21.46 9.29 -6.28
C LEU A 69 -20.40 9.48 -5.23
N GLU A 70 -19.49 8.56 -5.00
CA GLU A 70 -18.41 8.81 -4.04
C GLU A 70 -17.53 10.01 -4.48
N SER A 71 -17.45 10.27 -5.79
CA SER A 71 -16.85 11.49 -6.36
C SER A 71 -17.81 12.69 -6.43
N ILE A 72 -19.12 12.47 -6.62
CA ILE A 72 -20.10 13.55 -6.85
C ILE A 72 -20.78 14.03 -5.54
N THR A 73 -20.84 13.21 -4.49
CA THR A 73 -21.48 13.53 -3.19
C THR A 73 -20.66 14.52 -2.37
N LEU A 74 -19.34 14.58 -2.57
CA LEU A 74 -18.51 15.69 -2.09
C LEU A 74 -18.87 17.02 -2.78
N ALA A 75 -19.43 16.97 -4.00
CA ALA A 75 -19.72 18.14 -4.82
C ALA A 75 -21.22 18.54 -4.85
N SER A 76 -22.15 17.63 -4.56
CA SER A 76 -23.59 17.83 -4.82
C SER A 76 -24.45 17.39 -3.63
N GLY A 77 -24.86 18.36 -2.80
CA GLY A 77 -25.73 18.15 -1.64
C GLY A 77 -27.12 17.58 -2.01
N TYR A 78 -27.27 16.26 -1.99
CA TYR A 78 -28.57 15.60 -2.10
C TYR A 78 -29.34 15.67 -0.76
N ASN A 79 -30.54 16.25 -0.80
CA ASN A 79 -31.30 16.66 0.39
C ASN A 79 -32.24 15.60 1.01
N LYS A 80 -32.10 14.30 0.72
CA LYS A 80 -32.94 13.24 1.31
C LYS A 80 -32.37 12.71 2.63
N CYS A 81 -33.19 12.66 3.68
CA CYS A 81 -32.76 12.30 5.06
C CYS A 81 -32.16 10.88 5.17
N SER A 82 -32.75 9.89 4.52
CA SER A 82 -32.20 8.52 4.47
C SER A 82 -30.85 8.49 3.76
N THR A 83 -30.69 9.16 2.61
CA THR A 83 -29.42 9.21 1.86
C THR A 83 -28.29 9.87 2.65
N LYS A 84 -28.59 10.86 3.51
CA LYS A 84 -27.59 11.49 4.40
C LYS A 84 -26.98 10.52 5.41
N ILE A 85 -27.78 9.59 5.94
CA ILE A 85 -27.36 8.61 6.96
C ILE A 85 -26.42 7.57 6.35
N TYR A 86 -26.65 7.13 5.10
CA TYR A 86 -25.79 6.18 4.40
C TYR A 86 -24.49 6.82 3.91
N ASN A 87 -24.55 8.03 3.35
CA ASN A 87 -23.34 8.77 3.00
C ASN A 87 -22.42 8.95 4.22
N LEU A 88 -22.99 9.10 5.43
CA LEU A 88 -22.22 9.18 6.67
C LEU A 88 -21.54 7.84 7.04
N PHE A 89 -22.11 6.69 6.68
CA PHE A 89 -21.50 5.36 6.91
C PHE A 89 -20.24 5.21 6.06
N ASP A 90 -20.37 5.45 4.76
CA ASP A 90 -19.26 5.32 3.83
C ASP A 90 -18.18 6.35 4.14
N ILE A 91 -18.55 7.62 4.33
CA ILE A 91 -17.60 8.68 4.73
C ILE A 91 -16.85 8.29 6.00
N LEU A 92 -17.53 7.74 7.02
CA LEU A 92 -16.88 7.32 8.26
C LEU A 92 -15.90 6.15 8.02
N PHE A 93 -16.31 5.13 7.25
CA PHE A 93 -15.47 3.99 6.93
C PHE A 93 -14.20 4.42 6.16
N TYR A 94 -14.35 5.23 5.12
CA TYR A 94 -13.22 5.72 4.32
C TYR A 94 -12.35 6.72 5.08
N PHE A 95 -12.94 7.57 5.91
CA PHE A 95 -12.19 8.47 6.78
C PHE A 95 -11.29 7.67 7.74
N ILE A 96 -11.83 6.59 8.32
CA ILE A 96 -11.06 5.68 9.18
C ILE A 96 -9.97 4.95 8.38
N LEU A 97 -10.29 4.43 7.18
CA LEU A 97 -9.30 3.81 6.29
C LEU A 97 -8.12 4.74 5.99
N PHE A 98 -8.40 6.00 5.66
CA PHE A 98 -7.38 6.96 5.23
C PHE A 98 -6.54 7.49 6.39
N ILE A 99 -7.15 7.72 7.56
CA ILE A 99 -6.41 8.09 8.78
C ILE A 99 -5.55 6.94 9.28
N LEU A 100 -5.99 5.70 9.09
CA LEU A 100 -5.20 4.53 9.46
C LEU A 100 -4.10 4.20 8.47
N ALA A 101 -4.09 4.76 7.26
CA ALA A 101 -3.01 4.57 6.30
C ALA A 101 -1.62 5.00 6.85
N PRO A 102 -1.41 6.21 7.40
CA PRO A 102 -0.13 6.58 8.02
C PRO A 102 0.19 5.72 9.25
N ILE A 103 -0.80 5.37 10.06
CA ILE A 103 -0.64 4.51 11.24
C ILE A 103 -0.17 3.11 10.81
N SER A 104 -0.84 2.53 9.81
CA SER A 104 -0.49 1.27 9.17
C SER A 104 0.93 1.29 8.61
N THR A 105 1.38 2.43 8.06
CA THR A 105 2.77 2.60 7.59
C THR A 105 3.77 2.45 8.73
N VAL A 106 3.51 3.11 9.87
CA VAL A 106 4.36 3.01 11.05
C VAL A 106 4.42 1.57 11.56
N PHE A 107 3.27 0.92 11.69
CA PHE A 107 3.18 -0.49 12.11
C PHE A 107 3.85 -1.46 11.13
N THR A 108 3.75 -1.18 9.84
CA THR A 108 4.40 -1.98 8.78
C THR A 108 5.92 -1.88 8.87
N ASN A 109 6.44 -0.69 9.18
CA ASN A 109 7.86 -0.46 9.33
C ASN A 109 8.45 -1.10 10.61
N THR A 110 7.62 -1.30 11.65
CA THR A 110 8.07 -1.89 12.93
C THR A 110 7.86 -3.40 13.02
N PHE A 111 6.70 -3.91 12.59
CA PHE A 111 6.31 -5.33 12.71
C PHE A 111 6.33 -6.11 11.39
N GLY A 112 6.59 -5.43 10.27
CA GLY A 112 6.62 -6.00 8.92
C GLY A 112 5.25 -6.10 8.25
N CYS A 113 5.23 -6.16 6.92
CA CYS A 113 4.00 -6.21 6.12
C CYS A 113 3.14 -7.44 6.47
N ARG A 114 3.77 -8.62 6.57
CA ARG A 114 3.11 -9.90 6.85
C ARG A 114 2.26 -9.88 8.11
N THR A 115 2.85 -9.46 9.23
CA THR A 115 2.20 -9.49 10.55
C THR A 115 0.99 -8.56 10.57
N ILE A 116 1.15 -7.35 10.03
CA ILE A 116 0.10 -6.34 10.01
C ILE A 116 -1.06 -6.75 9.11
N THR A 117 -0.79 -7.33 7.94
CA THR A 117 -1.85 -7.88 7.06
C THR A 117 -2.65 -8.99 7.75
N ILE A 118 -2.00 -9.90 8.47
CA ILE A 118 -2.68 -11.00 9.18
C ILE A 118 -3.55 -10.46 10.32
N VAL A 119 -3.01 -9.54 11.13
CA VAL A 119 -3.76 -8.90 12.23
C VAL A 119 -4.95 -8.12 11.68
N GLY A 120 -4.75 -7.33 10.62
CA GLY A 120 -5.80 -6.59 9.94
C GLY A 120 -6.91 -7.50 9.41
N ALA A 121 -6.56 -8.61 8.77
CA ALA A 121 -7.53 -9.58 8.24
C ALA A 121 -8.38 -10.25 9.33
N ILE A 122 -7.78 -10.57 10.49
CA ILE A 122 -8.51 -11.11 11.64
C ILE A 122 -9.49 -10.07 12.20
N ILE A 123 -9.04 -8.82 12.38
CA ILE A 123 -9.87 -7.73 12.89
C ILE A 123 -11.02 -7.43 11.93
N ALA A 124 -10.74 -7.32 10.64
CA ALA A 124 -11.74 -7.07 9.62
C ALA A 124 -12.77 -8.21 9.58
N SER A 125 -12.32 -9.46 9.47
CA SER A 125 -13.20 -10.63 9.45
C SER A 125 -14.10 -10.70 10.68
N LEU A 126 -13.56 -10.41 11.88
CA LEU A 126 -14.35 -10.34 13.11
C LEU A 126 -15.39 -9.22 13.07
N GLY A 127 -15.04 -8.05 12.54
CA GLY A 127 -15.96 -6.94 12.33
C GLY A 127 -17.19 -7.38 11.52
N PHE A 128 -16.97 -7.91 10.32
CA PHE A 128 -18.05 -8.41 9.45
C PHE A 128 -18.81 -9.60 10.04
N PHE A 129 -18.14 -10.50 10.75
CA PHE A 129 -18.77 -11.66 11.37
C PHE A 129 -19.74 -11.24 12.49
N LEU A 130 -19.33 -10.31 13.35
CA LEU A 130 -20.16 -9.81 14.45
C LEU A 130 -21.40 -9.06 13.93
N SER A 131 -21.30 -8.38 12.79
CA SER A 131 -22.41 -7.67 12.16
C SER A 131 -23.58 -8.58 11.78
N ARG A 132 -23.39 -9.89 11.64
CA ARG A 132 -24.45 -10.87 11.36
C ARG A 132 -25.59 -10.85 12.39
N TRP A 133 -25.25 -10.64 13.67
CA TRP A 133 -26.20 -10.79 14.78
C TRP A 133 -27.02 -9.53 15.08
N TRP A 134 -26.48 -8.36 14.74
CA TRP A 134 -27.11 -7.10 15.07
C TRP A 134 -28.16 -6.73 14.01
N SER A 135 -29.37 -6.39 14.43
CA SER A 135 -30.44 -5.92 13.51
C SER A 135 -30.59 -4.40 13.51
N ASN A 136 -29.76 -3.68 14.26
CA ASN A 136 -29.83 -2.23 14.43
C ASN A 136 -28.64 -1.55 13.72
N VAL A 137 -28.96 -0.53 12.92
CA VAL A 137 -28.03 0.22 12.07
C VAL A 137 -26.85 0.81 12.85
N TYR A 138 -27.06 1.27 14.09
CA TYR A 138 -25.99 1.82 14.94
C TYR A 138 -24.86 0.81 15.20
N TYR A 139 -25.19 -0.47 15.37
CA TYR A 139 -24.19 -1.51 15.56
C TYR A 139 -23.48 -1.88 14.25
N TYR A 140 -24.11 -1.68 13.09
CA TYR A 140 -23.45 -1.82 11.79
C TYR A 140 -22.38 -0.73 11.59
N TYR A 141 -22.65 0.54 11.97
CA TYR A 141 -21.63 1.59 12.00
C TYR A 141 -20.42 1.22 12.88
N LEU A 142 -20.69 0.63 14.05
CA LEU A 142 -19.62 0.27 14.99
C LEU A 142 -18.81 -0.94 14.50
N THR A 143 -19.47 -1.98 14.01
CA THR A 143 -18.81 -3.24 13.63
C THR A 143 -18.18 -3.16 12.24
N ILE A 144 -18.91 -2.78 11.20
CA ILE A 144 -18.36 -2.69 9.84
C ILE A 144 -17.61 -1.38 9.65
N GLY A 145 -18.21 -0.27 10.08
CA GLY A 145 -17.63 1.07 9.91
C GLY A 145 -16.30 1.22 10.65
N ILE A 146 -16.30 1.03 11.98
CA ILE A 146 -15.10 1.23 12.80
C ILE A 146 -14.21 -0.01 12.79
N ILE A 147 -14.70 -1.18 13.24
CA ILE A 147 -13.84 -2.37 13.37
C ILE A 147 -13.42 -2.90 11.99
N GLY A 148 -14.37 -3.01 11.06
CA GLY A 148 -14.09 -3.39 9.68
C GLY A 148 -13.18 -2.39 8.95
N GLY A 149 -13.41 -1.08 9.13
CA GLY A 149 -12.56 -0.03 8.57
C GLY A 149 -11.13 -0.08 9.12
N ILE A 150 -10.97 -0.31 10.43
CA ILE A 150 -9.65 -0.50 11.04
C ILE A 150 -8.92 -1.70 10.43
N GLY A 151 -9.59 -2.84 10.37
CA GLY A 151 -9.00 -4.06 9.83
C GLY A 151 -8.62 -3.91 8.35
N CYS A 152 -9.52 -3.37 7.52
CA CYS A 152 -9.26 -3.18 6.08
C CYS A 152 -8.12 -2.17 5.83
N GLY A 153 -8.02 -1.09 6.62
CA GLY A 153 -6.93 -0.11 6.50
C GLY A 153 -5.56 -0.70 6.84
N LEU A 154 -5.52 -1.62 7.81
CA LEU A 154 -4.32 -2.39 8.15
C LEU A 154 -3.96 -3.44 7.09
N ILE A 155 -4.86 -3.82 6.18
CA ILE A 155 -4.55 -4.77 5.09
C ILE A 155 -4.14 -4.03 3.81
N TYR A 156 -4.84 -2.94 3.49
CA TYR A 156 -4.70 -2.21 2.23
C TYR A 156 -3.29 -1.68 2.00
N LEU A 157 -2.75 -0.95 2.98
CA LEU A 157 -1.45 -0.29 2.82
C LEU A 157 -0.27 -1.28 2.76
N PRO A 158 -0.13 -2.28 3.64
CA PRO A 158 0.96 -3.26 3.54
C PRO A 158 0.94 -4.05 2.22
N ALA A 159 -0.23 -4.23 1.62
CA ALA A 159 -0.35 -4.89 0.32
C ALA A 159 0.30 -4.08 -0.81
N ILE A 160 0.19 -2.75 -0.80
CA ILE A 160 0.86 -1.88 -1.79
C ILE A 160 2.36 -1.75 -1.47
N VAL A 161 2.67 -1.52 -0.19
CA VAL A 161 4.04 -1.27 0.27
C VAL A 161 4.94 -2.49 0.05
N SER A 162 4.42 -3.70 0.27
CA SER A 162 5.16 -4.94 0.02
C SER A 162 5.59 -5.09 -1.44
N VAL A 163 4.72 -4.77 -2.41
CA VAL A 163 5.09 -4.75 -3.84
C VAL A 163 6.19 -3.73 -4.11
N GLY A 164 6.10 -2.55 -3.50
CA GLY A 164 7.10 -1.50 -3.63
C GLY A 164 8.48 -1.83 -3.07
N TYR A 165 8.58 -2.82 -2.18
CA TYR A 165 9.87 -3.32 -1.67
C TYR A 165 10.52 -4.38 -2.56
N TYR A 166 9.74 -5.06 -3.42
CA TYR A 166 10.25 -6.14 -4.28
C TYR A 166 10.74 -5.66 -5.65
N PHE A 167 10.28 -4.50 -6.12
CA PHE A 167 10.66 -3.95 -7.43
C PHE A 167 11.28 -2.56 -7.27
N GLU A 168 12.41 -2.31 -7.94
CA GLU A 168 12.98 -0.95 -8.07
C GLU A 168 12.82 -0.39 -9.48
N GLU A 169 13.25 -1.11 -10.52
CA GLU A 169 13.19 -0.62 -11.90
C GLU A 169 11.73 -0.59 -12.41
N LYS A 170 10.96 -1.64 -12.10
CA LYS A 170 9.56 -1.81 -12.56
C LYS A 170 8.52 -1.46 -11.48
N ARG A 171 8.92 -0.69 -10.47
CA ARG A 171 8.11 -0.41 -9.28
C ARG A 171 6.71 0.13 -9.61
N SER A 172 6.65 1.20 -10.39
CA SER A 172 5.36 1.84 -10.73
C SER A 172 4.46 0.93 -11.56
N PHE A 173 5.04 0.09 -12.41
CA PHE A 173 4.30 -0.88 -13.21
C PHE A 173 3.73 -2.01 -12.34
N ALA A 174 4.54 -2.57 -11.43
CA ALA A 174 4.12 -3.61 -10.50
C ALA A 174 3.04 -3.12 -9.52
N ILE A 175 3.20 -1.91 -8.98
CA ILE A 175 2.17 -1.26 -8.14
C ILE A 175 0.91 -0.99 -8.97
N GLY A 176 1.06 -0.53 -10.21
CA GLY A 176 -0.06 -0.33 -11.13
C GLY A 176 -0.89 -1.59 -11.32
N ILE A 177 -0.24 -2.72 -11.62
CA ILE A 177 -0.93 -4.02 -11.73
C ILE A 177 -1.61 -4.38 -10.42
N ALA A 178 -0.93 -4.28 -9.28
CA ALA A 178 -1.53 -4.60 -7.98
C ALA A 178 -2.80 -3.77 -7.70
N VAL A 179 -2.77 -2.47 -7.99
CA VAL A 179 -3.91 -1.57 -7.77
C VAL A 179 -5.02 -1.77 -8.80
N CYS A 180 -4.74 -2.26 -10.01
CA CYS A 180 -5.79 -2.60 -10.98
C CYS A 180 -6.81 -3.61 -10.43
N GLY A 181 -6.43 -4.43 -9.44
CA GLY A 181 -7.35 -5.33 -8.73
C GLY A 181 -8.53 -4.58 -8.11
N SER A 182 -8.28 -3.39 -7.55
CA SER A 182 -9.31 -2.50 -6.99
C SER A 182 -10.41 -2.22 -8.02
N GLY A 183 -10.04 -1.66 -9.18
CA GLY A 183 -11.01 -1.28 -10.22
C GLY A 183 -11.79 -2.47 -10.79
N LEU A 184 -11.18 -3.66 -10.87
CA LEU A 184 -11.89 -4.87 -11.25
C LEU A 184 -12.83 -5.36 -10.15
N GLY A 185 -12.44 -5.25 -8.89
CA GLY A 185 -13.24 -5.63 -7.73
C GLY A 185 -14.51 -4.80 -7.64
N THR A 186 -14.37 -3.47 -7.76
CA THR A 186 -15.50 -2.53 -7.69
C THR A 186 -16.53 -2.73 -8.81
N VAL A 187 -16.09 -3.18 -10.00
CA VAL A 187 -17.02 -3.51 -11.09
C VAL A 187 -17.62 -4.90 -10.89
N ALA A 188 -16.84 -5.90 -10.48
CA ALA A 188 -17.28 -7.29 -10.45
C ALA A 188 -18.21 -7.63 -9.28
N PHE A 189 -17.87 -7.18 -8.06
CA PHE A 189 -18.58 -7.57 -6.83
C PHE A 189 -20.06 -7.13 -6.80
N PRO A 190 -20.43 -5.90 -7.25
CA PRO A 190 -21.84 -5.50 -7.32
C PRO A 190 -22.72 -6.38 -8.22
N PHE A 191 -22.16 -7.10 -9.19
CA PHE A 191 -22.92 -8.10 -9.97
C PHE A 191 -22.88 -9.48 -9.32
N ILE A 192 -21.71 -9.89 -8.82
CA ILE A 192 -21.47 -11.23 -8.31
C ILE A 192 -22.21 -11.46 -6.99
N LEU A 193 -22.14 -10.54 -6.02
CA LEU A 193 -22.71 -10.77 -4.69
C LEU A 193 -24.23 -10.88 -4.73
N PRO A 194 -24.98 -9.96 -5.34
CA PRO A 194 -26.43 -10.13 -5.45
C PRO A 194 -26.80 -11.43 -6.15
N TRP A 195 -26.08 -11.83 -7.20
CA TRP A 195 -26.33 -13.10 -7.88
C TRP A 195 -26.14 -14.31 -6.96
N ILE A 196 -25.04 -14.34 -6.19
CA ILE A 196 -24.77 -15.39 -5.19
C ILE A 196 -25.85 -15.39 -4.10
N ILE A 197 -26.23 -14.22 -3.61
CA ILE A 197 -27.21 -14.07 -2.51
C ILE A 197 -28.61 -14.53 -2.92
N ASN A 198 -29.07 -14.12 -4.10
CA ASN A 198 -30.39 -14.54 -4.61
C ASN A 198 -30.42 -16.06 -4.84
N LYS A 199 -29.34 -16.64 -5.39
CA LYS A 199 -29.31 -18.05 -5.82
C LYS A 199 -29.01 -19.04 -4.68
N PHE A 200 -28.02 -18.74 -3.83
CA PHE A 200 -27.55 -19.66 -2.80
C PHE A 200 -28.09 -19.35 -1.40
N PHE A 201 -28.35 -18.08 -1.10
CA PHE A 201 -28.70 -17.64 0.26
C PHE A 201 -30.18 -17.24 0.43
N SER A 202 -31.02 -17.48 -0.58
CA SER A 202 -32.46 -17.23 -0.53
C SER A 202 -32.81 -15.80 -0.09
N ASN A 203 -32.05 -14.80 -0.57
CA ASN A 203 -32.16 -13.39 -0.20
C ASN A 203 -31.91 -13.04 1.29
N ASN A 204 -31.22 -13.90 2.02
CA ASN A 204 -30.81 -13.59 3.39
C ASN A 204 -29.49 -12.81 3.42
N TYR A 205 -29.58 -11.49 3.59
CA TYR A 205 -28.42 -10.58 3.71
C TYR A 205 -27.49 -10.93 4.89
N LYS A 206 -27.99 -11.58 5.95
CA LYS A 206 -27.15 -12.04 7.08
C LYS A 206 -26.18 -13.16 6.69
N ASN A 207 -26.52 -13.94 5.67
CA ASN A 207 -25.61 -14.95 5.13
C ASN A 207 -24.61 -14.34 4.15
N ALA A 208 -24.97 -13.24 3.47
CA ALA A 208 -24.04 -12.45 2.66
C ALA A 208 -22.89 -11.90 3.51
N LEU A 209 -23.22 -11.32 4.67
CA LEU A 209 -22.28 -10.88 5.70
C LEU A 209 -21.28 -11.97 6.13
N LEU A 210 -21.78 -13.20 6.28
CA LEU A 210 -20.92 -14.33 6.61
C LEU A 210 -20.00 -14.69 5.44
N PHE A 211 -20.51 -14.67 4.21
CA PHE A 211 -19.70 -14.90 3.02
C PHE A 211 -18.59 -13.85 2.85
N GLU A 212 -18.89 -12.58 3.09
CA GLU A 212 -17.90 -11.49 3.07
C GLU A 212 -16.84 -11.64 4.15
N SER A 213 -17.23 -12.00 5.38
CA SER A 213 -16.25 -12.24 6.46
C SER A 213 -15.31 -13.41 6.16
N LEU A 214 -15.80 -14.45 5.46
CA LEU A 214 -14.98 -15.56 4.97
C LEU A 214 -14.04 -15.13 3.85
N LEU A 215 -14.51 -14.33 2.89
CA LEU A 215 -13.66 -13.79 1.82
C LEU A 215 -12.52 -12.96 2.41
N ILE A 216 -12.80 -12.06 3.35
CA ILE A 216 -11.78 -11.26 4.03
C ILE A 216 -10.83 -12.15 4.84
N PHE A 217 -11.33 -13.23 5.45
CA PHE A 217 -10.48 -14.19 6.15
C PHE A 217 -9.45 -14.85 5.21
N THR A 218 -9.77 -15.05 3.93
CA THR A 218 -8.80 -15.55 2.94
C THR A 218 -7.61 -14.62 2.71
N CYS A 219 -7.75 -13.31 3.03
CA CYS A 219 -6.64 -12.36 2.99
C CYS A 219 -5.48 -12.73 3.93
N ILE A 220 -5.71 -13.58 4.95
CA ILE A 220 -4.63 -14.14 5.78
C ILE A 220 -3.66 -14.96 4.93
N LEU A 221 -4.17 -15.78 3.99
CA LEU A 221 -3.34 -16.59 3.10
C LEU A 221 -2.47 -15.71 2.20
N PHE A 222 -3.06 -14.65 1.64
CA PHE A 222 -2.33 -13.68 0.82
C PHE A 222 -1.33 -12.85 1.65
N GLY A 223 -1.64 -12.55 2.91
CA GLY A 223 -0.70 -11.94 3.86
C GLY A 223 0.48 -12.85 4.21
N LEU A 224 0.27 -14.17 4.31
CA LEU A 224 1.35 -15.14 4.51
C LEU A 224 2.32 -15.20 3.32
N LEU A 225 1.83 -14.93 2.10
CA LEU A 225 2.66 -14.87 0.89
C LEU A 225 3.54 -13.61 0.82
N MET A 226 3.22 -12.56 1.61
CA MET A 226 4.03 -11.34 1.71
C MET A 226 5.27 -11.57 2.57
N ILE A 227 6.23 -12.32 2.01
CA ILE A 227 7.49 -12.62 2.69
C ILE A 227 8.25 -11.29 2.91
N PRO A 228 8.62 -10.94 4.15
CA PRO A 228 9.38 -9.73 4.40
C PRO A 228 10.78 -9.87 3.79
N LEU A 229 11.12 -9.00 2.83
CA LEU A 229 12.52 -8.73 2.48
C LEU A 229 13.12 -7.93 3.64
N ALA A 230 13.62 -8.63 4.64
CA ALA A 230 14.37 -8.01 5.71
C ALA A 230 15.67 -7.46 5.12
N ILE A 231 15.84 -6.14 5.10
CA ILE A 231 17.19 -5.58 5.17
C ILE A 231 17.51 -5.57 6.66
N GLU A 232 18.38 -6.48 7.11
CA GLU A 232 18.81 -6.50 8.49
C GLU A 232 19.45 -5.14 8.84
N PRO A 233 19.03 -4.43 9.91
CA PRO A 233 19.63 -3.13 10.29
C PRO A 233 21.14 -3.21 10.59
N SER A 234 21.63 -4.42 10.89
CA SER A 234 23.05 -4.74 11.06
C SER A 234 23.78 -4.74 9.71
N GLU A 235 23.18 -5.32 8.66
CA GLU A 235 23.73 -5.39 7.31
C GLU A 235 23.69 -4.04 6.60
N GLN A 236 22.64 -3.24 6.85
CA GLN A 236 22.55 -1.84 6.41
C GLN A 236 23.67 -0.97 7.02
N ARG A 237 23.93 -1.12 8.32
CA ARG A 237 25.07 -0.48 9.00
C ARG A 237 26.42 -1.00 8.49
N ARG A 238 26.53 -2.30 8.23
CA ARG A 238 27.76 -2.93 7.70
C ARG A 238 28.05 -2.46 6.28
N LEU A 239 27.07 -2.36 5.40
CA LEU A 239 27.22 -1.82 4.04
C LEU A 239 27.52 -0.32 4.05
N GLN A 240 26.83 0.48 4.87
CA GLN A 240 27.17 1.89 5.05
C GLN A 240 28.60 2.07 5.56
N SER A 241 29.06 1.21 6.49
CA SER A 241 30.44 1.24 6.96
C SER A 241 31.45 0.87 5.88
N LYS A 242 31.14 -0.11 5.02
CA LYS A 242 31.96 -0.50 3.87
C LYS A 242 32.07 0.62 2.85
N LEU A 243 30.93 1.20 2.43
CA LEU A 243 30.89 2.36 1.53
C LEU A 243 31.70 3.53 2.09
N ARG A 244 31.51 3.87 3.37
CA ARG A 244 32.24 4.97 4.01
C ARG A 244 33.75 4.73 4.01
N THR A 245 34.18 3.46 4.10
CA THR A 245 35.58 3.05 4.05
C THR A 245 36.14 3.12 2.64
N GLU A 246 35.40 2.68 1.63
CA GLU A 246 35.77 2.79 0.22
C GLU A 246 35.85 4.25 -0.25
N THR A 247 34.88 5.09 0.13
CA THR A 247 34.92 6.53 -0.17
C THR A 247 36.16 7.18 0.45
N LYS A 248 36.47 6.88 1.73
CA LYS A 248 37.70 7.38 2.37
C LYS A 248 38.97 6.92 1.65
N ARG A 249 39.02 5.65 1.23
CA ARG A 249 40.17 5.09 0.49
C ARG A 249 40.34 5.77 -0.87
N ASN A 250 39.24 6.03 -1.58
CA ASN A 250 39.27 6.71 -2.86
C ASN A 250 39.70 8.17 -2.72
N VAL A 251 39.19 8.89 -1.71
CA VAL A 251 39.62 10.27 -1.40
C VAL A 251 41.11 10.34 -1.05
N ASN A 252 41.61 9.42 -0.22
CA ASN A 252 43.03 9.40 0.14
C ASN A 252 43.94 9.14 -1.08
N LYS A 253 43.55 8.22 -1.96
CA LYS A 253 44.26 8.00 -3.24
C LYS A 253 44.25 9.26 -4.11
N SER A 254 43.15 10.01 -4.15
CA SER A 254 43.09 11.28 -4.87
C SER A 254 44.05 12.31 -4.29
N ILE A 255 44.17 12.38 -2.96
CA ILE A 255 45.08 13.30 -2.28
C ILE A 255 46.54 12.93 -2.53
N GLU A 256 46.91 11.65 -2.41
CA GLU A 256 48.28 11.17 -2.73
C GLU A 256 48.68 11.50 -4.17
N ASN A 257 47.77 11.32 -5.14
CA ASN A 257 48.02 11.68 -6.54
C ASN A 257 48.20 13.19 -6.76
N ILE A 258 47.55 14.04 -5.95
CA ILE A 258 47.72 15.50 -6.01
C ILE A 258 49.07 15.90 -5.39
N ASP A 259 49.45 15.29 -4.27
CA ASP A 259 50.72 15.57 -3.61
C ASP A 259 51.91 15.10 -4.45
N ASP A 260 51.80 13.94 -5.12
CA ASP A 260 52.81 13.48 -6.08
C ASP A 260 52.90 14.39 -7.31
N GLY A 261 51.76 14.87 -7.82
CA GLY A 261 51.72 15.86 -8.90
C GLY A 261 52.35 17.19 -8.52
N ASN A 262 52.07 17.69 -7.31
CA ASN A 262 52.69 18.90 -6.76
C ASN A 262 54.19 18.71 -6.52
N ASN A 263 54.63 17.57 -5.99
CA ASN A 263 56.05 17.28 -5.78
C ASN A 263 56.83 17.14 -7.10
N GLN A 264 56.21 16.62 -8.15
CA GLN A 264 56.80 16.62 -9.50
C GLN A 264 56.87 18.04 -10.09
N THR A 265 55.84 18.86 -9.87
CA THR A 265 55.81 20.27 -10.31
C THR A 265 56.85 21.11 -9.56
N ILE A 266 57.03 20.88 -8.25
CA ILE A 266 58.03 21.57 -7.42
C ILE A 266 59.46 21.17 -7.80
N LYS A 267 59.70 19.90 -8.19
CA LYS A 267 61.00 19.45 -8.72
C LYS A 267 61.33 20.02 -10.11
N GLN A 268 60.34 20.54 -10.83
CA GLN A 268 60.53 21.20 -12.13
C GLN A 268 60.72 22.72 -12.02
N LEU A 269 60.60 23.32 -10.83
CA LEU A 269 60.95 24.73 -10.62
C LEU A 269 62.48 24.90 -10.68
N PRO A 270 63.03 25.81 -11.53
CA PRO A 270 64.46 26.01 -11.62
C PRO A 270 65.01 26.58 -10.30
N GLN A 271 65.90 25.87 -9.62
CA GLN A 271 66.52 26.27 -8.34
C GLN A 271 67.57 27.40 -8.46
N HIS A 272 67.56 28.21 -9.53
CA HIS A 272 68.71 29.06 -9.88
C HIS A 272 68.45 30.57 -9.84
N GLU A 273 67.64 31.07 -8.90
CA GLU A 273 67.38 32.53 -8.82
C GLU A 273 67.15 33.08 -7.40
N SER A 274 67.91 32.62 -6.40
CA SER A 274 67.82 33.16 -5.02
C SER A 274 69.16 33.66 -4.44
N SER A 275 70.17 33.94 -5.27
CA SER A 275 71.48 34.43 -4.80
C SER A 275 71.90 35.79 -5.36
N LYS A 276 70.97 36.61 -5.88
CA LYS A 276 71.26 37.99 -6.31
C LYS A 276 70.19 38.97 -5.81
N MET A 277 70.14 39.22 -4.50
CA MET A 277 69.40 40.37 -3.98
C MET A 277 69.96 40.87 -2.64
N TYR A 278 71.27 41.07 -2.57
CA TYR A 278 71.92 41.92 -1.56
C TYR A 278 73.19 42.51 -2.17
N LEU A 279 73.05 43.68 -2.81
CA LEU A 279 74.05 44.73 -2.97
C LEU A 279 73.31 46.04 -3.20
#